data_AF-G8JMC4-F1
#
_entry.id   AF-G8JMC4-F1
#
_cell.length_a   1.000
_cell.length_b   1.000
_cell.length_c   1.000
_cell.angle_alpha   90.00
_cell.angle_beta   90.00
_cell.angle_gamma   90.00
#
_symmetry.space_group_name_H-M   'P 1'
#
loop_
_entity.id
_entity.type
_entity.pdbx_description
1 polymer ?
#
loop_
_entity_poly.entity_id
_entity_poly.type
_entity_poly.pdbx_seq_one_letter_code
_entity_poly.pdbx_strand_id
1 'polypeptide(L)'
;MSNSSRRNDNSVSDVTEKVKYDISQGYVKLLTFNTWGLKYISKFRQERLCAIADKLAGYDNFLQLVDYRDISDNNYQSDEDPDDYDIVALQEVWCKGDWDYIVDRCKGKYPYYRWFMSGMIAGPGLAILSKIPIESTFLYRFPINGRPSAFWRGDWYVGKSISITLLKPTSPNVAPICVMNSHMHAPYALEGDDSYECHRTCQAWDFSRLATIYRKSGYVVIVVGDLNSRPGSLPYKLLTKESGLVDSWEQLHGPQDLQYISRLLPMDQIKYGGVTCDSTLNTWRADKGPQDACRLDYALIDPTRLQVIKACVKFTERIPNVGSFSDHFGYSCTFKILPTTENKPSETLTRNELLARISIYENILQLIYTYMSTAKWQQVWRAGHFWVSVTVLIITTVVATVTSMIVGWAAIFWVLFAILITGSGLMDGLISFLFGNSEIRALEEVGQEVRDSKRTMQSALDDSSA
;
A
#
# COMPACT_ATOMS: atom_id res chain seq x y z
N MET A 1 24.85 -70.87 -17.85
CA MET A 1 24.23 -69.92 -18.80
C MET A 1 22.73 -70.23 -18.82
N SER A 2 21.96 -69.80 -17.80
CA SER A 2 21.29 -68.49 -17.67
C SER A 2 20.10 -68.30 -18.63
N ASN A 3 18.95 -68.88 -18.26
CA ASN A 3 17.63 -68.46 -18.75
C ASN A 3 17.21 -67.20 -17.97
N SER A 4 16.99 -66.08 -18.67
CA SER A 4 16.54 -64.84 -18.03
C SER A 4 15.02 -64.82 -17.86
N SER A 5 14.61 -64.39 -16.68
CA SER A 5 13.23 -64.19 -16.24
C SER A 5 12.67 -62.87 -16.78
N ARG A 6 11.43 -62.91 -17.26
CA ARG A 6 10.60 -61.72 -17.51
C ARG A 6 10.30 -61.06 -16.17
N ARG A 7 10.73 -59.81 -15.98
CA ARG A 7 10.24 -58.93 -14.91
C ARG A 7 8.97 -58.23 -15.40
N ASN A 8 7.89 -58.41 -14.63
CA ASN A 8 6.70 -57.57 -14.68
C ASN A 8 7.07 -56.22 -14.08
N ASP A 9 7.05 -55.15 -14.89
CA ASP A 9 7.00 -53.79 -14.38
C ASP A 9 5.53 -53.45 -14.06
N ASN A 10 5.18 -53.54 -12.78
CA ASN A 10 4.01 -52.85 -12.24
C ASN A 10 4.40 -51.39 -12.04
N SER A 11 4.09 -50.54 -13.02
CA SER A 11 4.11 -49.09 -12.85
C SER A 11 2.95 -48.68 -11.93
N VAL A 12 3.26 -48.48 -10.65
CA VAL A 12 2.39 -47.78 -9.71
C VAL A 12 2.36 -46.31 -10.15
N SER A 13 1.22 -45.87 -10.67
CA SER A 13 0.95 -44.46 -10.92
C SER A 13 0.71 -43.76 -9.57
N ASP A 14 1.76 -43.14 -9.03
CA ASP A 14 1.63 -42.14 -7.95
C ASP A 14 0.95 -40.90 -8.54
N VAL A 15 -0.38 -40.89 -8.51
CA VAL A 15 -1.16 -39.67 -8.70
C VAL A 15 -1.03 -38.88 -7.42
N THR A 16 -0.10 -37.93 -7.38
CA THR A 16 -0.02 -36.93 -6.33
C THR A 16 -1.31 -36.11 -6.34
N GLU A 17 -2.26 -36.44 -5.46
CA GLU A 17 -3.43 -35.60 -5.19
C GLU A 17 -2.94 -34.20 -4.81
N LYS A 18 -3.20 -33.21 -5.67
CA LYS A 18 -2.85 -31.82 -5.41
C LYS A 18 -3.64 -31.34 -4.19
N VAL A 19 -2.92 -30.90 -3.17
CA VAL A 19 -3.52 -30.38 -1.93
C VAL A 19 -4.35 -29.13 -2.27
N LYS A 20 -5.67 -29.23 -2.13
CA LYS A 20 -6.57 -28.09 -2.28
C LYS A 20 -6.68 -27.36 -0.94
N TYR A 21 -6.09 -26.17 -0.84
CA TYR A 21 -6.23 -25.31 0.32
C TYR A 21 -7.65 -24.73 0.38
N ASP A 22 -8.41 -25.06 1.42
CA ASP A 22 -9.80 -24.62 1.60
C ASP A 22 -10.01 -23.91 2.95
N ILE A 23 -10.93 -22.94 2.94
CA ILE A 23 -11.39 -22.18 4.11
C ILE A 23 -11.89 -23.12 5.21
N SER A 24 -12.61 -24.19 4.82
CA SER A 24 -13.14 -25.19 5.76
C SER A 24 -12.04 -25.91 6.56
N GLN A 25 -10.83 -25.98 6.00
CA GLN A 25 -9.64 -26.58 6.60
C GLN A 25 -8.74 -25.55 7.30
N GLY A 26 -9.17 -24.30 7.39
CA GLY A 26 -8.44 -23.21 8.02
C GLY A 26 -7.37 -22.57 7.14
N TYR A 27 -7.39 -22.79 5.82
CA TYR A 27 -6.54 -22.07 4.88
C TYR A 27 -7.28 -20.89 4.27
N VAL A 28 -6.59 -19.77 4.08
CA VAL A 28 -7.14 -18.61 3.40
C VAL A 28 -6.13 -18.11 2.38
N LYS A 29 -6.61 -17.93 1.16
CA LYS A 29 -5.83 -17.36 0.05
C LYS A 29 -6.23 -15.91 -0.17
N LEU A 30 -5.26 -15.01 -0.07
CA LEU A 30 -5.45 -13.58 -0.21
C LEU A 30 -4.68 -13.04 -1.41
N LEU A 31 -5.32 -12.14 -2.16
CA LEU A 31 -4.69 -11.29 -3.16
C LEU A 31 -4.73 -9.83 -2.69
N THR A 32 -3.62 -9.12 -2.83
CA THR A 32 -3.60 -7.66 -2.85
C THR A 32 -3.14 -7.16 -4.20
N PHE A 33 -3.78 -6.13 -4.75
CA PHE A 33 -3.45 -5.63 -6.08
C PHE A 33 -3.77 -4.15 -6.29
N ASN A 34 -2.73 -3.35 -6.55
CA ASN A 34 -2.87 -2.00 -7.09
C ASN A 34 -3.27 -2.08 -8.56
N THR A 35 -4.45 -1.56 -8.90
CA THR A 35 -5.07 -1.70 -10.22
C THR A 35 -4.73 -0.55 -11.20
N TRP A 36 -4.04 0.49 -10.73
CA TRP A 36 -3.68 1.67 -11.51
C TRP A 36 -4.87 2.29 -12.25
N GLY A 37 -5.99 2.51 -11.56
CA GLY A 37 -7.26 2.94 -12.16
C GLY A 37 -7.44 4.45 -12.32
N LEU A 38 -6.37 5.26 -12.38
CA LEU A 38 -6.48 6.73 -12.36
C LEU A 38 -7.31 7.26 -13.54
N LYS A 39 -8.27 8.13 -13.25
CA LYS A 39 -9.11 8.74 -14.28
C LYS A 39 -8.27 9.70 -15.14
N TYR A 40 -8.35 9.55 -16.46
CA TYR A 40 -7.64 10.34 -17.49
C TYR A 40 -6.12 10.19 -17.55
N ILE A 41 -5.47 9.57 -16.56
CA ILE A 41 -4.01 9.37 -16.54
C ILE A 41 -3.66 7.94 -16.99
N SER A 42 -4.35 6.95 -16.43
CA SER A 42 -4.01 5.55 -16.70
C SER A 42 -4.45 5.12 -18.10
N LYS A 43 -3.50 4.60 -18.86
CA LYS A 43 -3.74 4.08 -20.21
C LYS A 43 -4.64 2.84 -20.16
N PHE A 44 -5.54 2.73 -21.15
CA PHE A 44 -6.48 1.61 -21.30
C PHE A 44 -7.21 1.25 -19.99
N ARG A 45 -7.61 2.26 -19.20
CA ARG A 45 -8.17 2.04 -17.86
C ARG A 45 -9.34 1.06 -17.90
N GLN A 46 -10.32 1.28 -18.78
CA GLN A 46 -11.53 0.47 -18.80
C GLN A 46 -11.22 -0.97 -19.20
N GLU A 47 -10.41 -1.17 -20.24
CA GLU A 47 -10.01 -2.48 -20.74
C GLU A 47 -9.24 -3.26 -19.67
N ARG A 48 -8.30 -2.60 -18.97
CA ARG A 48 -7.54 -3.23 -17.88
C ARG A 48 -8.43 -3.57 -16.69
N LEU A 49 -9.23 -2.65 -16.19
CA LEU A 49 -10.10 -2.90 -15.02
C LEU A 49 -11.15 -3.98 -15.33
N CYS A 50 -11.68 -4.02 -16.56
CA CYS A 50 -12.55 -5.11 -17.02
C CYS A 50 -11.80 -6.46 -17.05
N ALA A 51 -10.58 -6.50 -17.61
CA ALA A 51 -9.77 -7.71 -17.64
C ALA A 51 -9.39 -8.20 -16.24
N ILE A 52 -9.10 -7.30 -15.29
CA ILE A 52 -8.88 -7.65 -13.88
C ILE A 52 -10.13 -8.33 -13.31
N ALA A 53 -11.31 -7.74 -13.53
CA ALA A 53 -12.57 -8.31 -13.07
C ALA A 53 -12.86 -9.69 -13.68
N ASP A 54 -12.65 -9.85 -14.99
CA ASP A 54 -12.85 -11.12 -15.69
C ASP A 54 -11.85 -12.19 -15.18
N LYS A 55 -10.59 -11.82 -14.95
CA LYS A 55 -9.60 -12.73 -14.37
C LYS A 55 -10.00 -13.18 -12.96
N LEU A 56 -10.43 -12.26 -12.10
CA LEU A 56 -10.91 -12.59 -10.76
C LEU A 56 -12.15 -13.49 -10.77
N ALA A 57 -13.03 -13.32 -11.78
CA ALA A 57 -14.19 -14.17 -12.00
C ALA A 57 -13.85 -15.58 -12.53
N GLY A 58 -12.58 -15.84 -12.89
CA GLY A 58 -12.08 -17.16 -13.31
C GLY A 58 -11.87 -17.32 -14.81
N TYR A 59 -11.90 -16.24 -15.60
CA TYR A 59 -11.53 -16.28 -17.02
C TYR A 59 -10.00 -16.22 -17.16
N ASP A 60 -9.41 -17.09 -17.98
CA ASP A 60 -7.95 -17.19 -18.13
C ASP A 60 -7.50 -17.23 -19.60
N ASN A 61 -7.75 -16.12 -20.32
CA ASN A 61 -7.38 -15.96 -21.73
C ASN A 61 -6.30 -14.86 -21.88
N PHE A 62 -5.21 -14.96 -21.14
CA PHE A 62 -4.16 -13.94 -21.10
C PHE A 62 -2.79 -14.49 -21.55
N LEU A 63 -1.95 -13.60 -22.07
CA LEU A 63 -0.62 -13.95 -22.58
C LEU A 63 0.34 -14.12 -21.40
N GLN A 64 0.71 -15.36 -21.11
CA GLN A 64 1.65 -15.70 -20.04
C GLN A 64 3.03 -15.08 -20.28
N LEU A 65 3.71 -14.68 -19.21
CA LEU A 65 5.14 -14.38 -19.30
C LEU A 65 5.88 -15.70 -19.44
N VAL A 66 6.63 -15.83 -20.54
CA VAL A 66 7.39 -17.04 -20.85
C VAL A 66 8.85 -16.82 -20.49
N ASP A 67 9.38 -17.64 -19.59
CA ASP A 67 10.82 -17.77 -19.42
C ASP A 67 11.35 -18.75 -20.47
N TYR A 68 12.17 -18.27 -21.40
CA TYR A 68 12.72 -19.12 -22.45
C TYR A 68 13.66 -20.22 -21.91
N ARG A 69 14.17 -20.08 -20.67
CA ARG A 69 14.95 -21.14 -20.00
C ARG A 69 14.07 -22.35 -19.71
N ASP A 70 12.82 -22.12 -19.35
CA ASP A 70 11.87 -23.17 -18.97
C ASP A 70 11.43 -24.03 -20.18
N ILE A 71 11.47 -23.50 -21.41
CA ILE A 71 11.12 -24.24 -22.63
C ILE A 71 12.15 -25.36 -22.94
N SER A 72 13.38 -25.23 -22.44
CA SER A 72 14.44 -26.23 -22.66
C SER A 72 14.41 -27.39 -21.66
N ASP A 73 13.65 -27.26 -20.56
CA ASP A 73 13.44 -28.31 -19.58
C ASP A 73 12.14 -29.06 -19.89
N ASN A 74 12.24 -30.33 -20.30
CA ASN A 74 11.10 -31.23 -20.51
C ASN A 74 10.28 -31.52 -19.23
N ASN A 75 10.61 -30.85 -18.11
CA ASN A 75 9.98 -30.95 -16.80
C ASN A 75 9.30 -29.63 -16.36
N TYR A 76 9.08 -28.65 -17.25
CA TYR A 76 8.33 -27.45 -16.91
C TYR A 76 6.88 -27.78 -16.51
N GLN A 77 6.64 -27.86 -15.22
CA GLN A 77 5.31 -27.79 -14.64
C GLN A 77 4.98 -26.32 -14.40
N SER A 78 4.01 -25.79 -15.14
CA SER A 78 3.35 -24.54 -14.77
C SER A 78 2.93 -24.66 -13.31
N ASP A 79 3.25 -23.66 -12.49
CA ASP A 79 2.83 -23.61 -11.09
C ASP A 79 1.29 -23.48 -11.08
N GLU A 80 0.60 -24.63 -11.09
CA GLU A 80 -0.86 -24.79 -11.19
C GLU A 80 -1.55 -24.37 -9.88
N ASP A 81 -1.25 -23.17 -9.41
CA ASP A 81 -1.96 -22.55 -8.30
C ASP A 81 -3.05 -21.62 -8.85
N PRO A 82 -4.31 -22.09 -8.91
CA PRO A 82 -5.38 -21.39 -9.60
C PRO A 82 -5.63 -20.02 -8.97
N ASP A 83 -6.03 -19.04 -9.77
CA ASP A 83 -6.37 -17.69 -9.33
C ASP A 83 -7.77 -17.64 -8.65
N ASP A 84 -7.95 -18.52 -7.67
CA ASP A 84 -9.13 -18.65 -6.82
C ASP A 84 -8.86 -18.14 -5.40
N TYR A 85 -8.93 -16.83 -5.23
CA TYR A 85 -8.68 -16.15 -3.95
C TYR A 85 -9.95 -16.14 -3.07
N ASP A 86 -9.78 -16.15 -1.76
CA ASP A 86 -10.87 -16.02 -0.77
C ASP A 86 -11.11 -14.58 -0.36
N ILE A 87 -10.04 -13.78 -0.36
CA ILE A 87 -10.04 -12.35 -0.05
C ILE A 87 -9.24 -11.63 -1.15
N VAL A 88 -9.80 -10.58 -1.72
CA VAL A 88 -9.13 -9.72 -2.70
C VAL A 88 -9.19 -8.29 -2.20
N ALA A 89 -8.03 -7.72 -1.87
CA ALA A 89 -7.85 -6.33 -1.48
C ALA A 89 -7.32 -5.52 -2.67
N LEU A 90 -8.10 -4.56 -3.15
CA LEU A 90 -7.72 -3.74 -4.30
C LEU A 90 -7.33 -2.33 -3.86
N GLN A 91 -6.36 -1.76 -4.55
CA GLN A 91 -5.98 -0.36 -4.47
C GLN A 91 -6.17 0.30 -5.85
N GLU A 92 -6.26 1.63 -5.84
CA GLU A 92 -6.46 2.46 -7.03
C GLU A 92 -7.74 2.21 -7.84
N VAL A 93 -8.79 1.74 -7.18
CA VAL A 93 -10.14 1.69 -7.76
C VAL A 93 -10.82 3.05 -7.53
N TRP A 94 -10.56 4.01 -8.42
CA TRP A 94 -10.99 5.40 -8.24
C TRP A 94 -12.37 5.73 -8.82
N CYS A 95 -12.85 4.95 -9.80
CA CYS A 95 -14.08 5.24 -10.52
C CYS A 95 -15.20 4.28 -10.14
N LYS A 96 -16.39 4.83 -9.84
CA LYS A 96 -17.58 4.04 -9.49
C LYS A 96 -17.99 3.05 -10.59
N GLY A 97 -17.95 3.45 -11.87
CA GLY A 97 -18.28 2.56 -12.98
C GLY A 97 -17.34 1.35 -13.09
N ASP A 98 -16.04 1.54 -12.84
CA ASP A 98 -15.05 0.45 -12.85
C ASP A 98 -15.33 -0.51 -11.69
N TRP A 99 -15.66 0.01 -10.49
CA TRP A 99 -16.07 -0.81 -9.34
C TRP A 99 -17.38 -1.58 -9.58
N ASP A 100 -18.38 -0.94 -10.18
CA ASP A 100 -19.67 -1.59 -10.45
C ASP A 100 -19.51 -2.75 -11.44
N TYR A 101 -18.63 -2.60 -12.43
CA TYR A 101 -18.28 -3.71 -13.33
C TYR A 101 -17.56 -4.84 -12.59
N ILE A 102 -16.57 -4.51 -11.75
CA ILE A 102 -15.87 -5.51 -10.92
C ILE A 102 -16.87 -6.33 -10.11
N VAL A 103 -17.80 -5.66 -9.40
CA VAL A 103 -18.84 -6.35 -8.61
C VAL A 103 -19.74 -7.18 -9.50
N ASP A 104 -20.23 -6.64 -10.62
CA ASP A 104 -21.14 -7.38 -11.49
C ASP A 104 -20.54 -8.71 -11.98
N ARG A 105 -19.26 -8.68 -12.37
CA ARG A 105 -18.52 -9.88 -12.81
C ARG A 105 -18.14 -10.81 -11.67
N CYS A 106 -17.78 -10.26 -10.51
CA CYS A 106 -17.19 -11.03 -9.41
C CYS A 106 -18.20 -11.52 -8.37
N LYS A 107 -19.41 -10.95 -8.27
CA LYS A 107 -20.38 -11.21 -7.18
C LYS A 107 -20.81 -12.68 -7.04
N GLY A 108 -20.77 -13.46 -8.13
CA GLY A 108 -21.07 -14.89 -8.09
C GLY A 108 -20.05 -15.69 -7.28
N LYS A 109 -18.79 -15.24 -7.26
CA LYS A 109 -17.68 -15.84 -6.52
C LYS A 109 -17.44 -15.13 -5.18
N TYR A 110 -17.62 -13.82 -5.16
CA TYR A 110 -17.38 -12.95 -4.00
C TYR A 110 -18.69 -12.26 -3.58
N PRO A 111 -19.56 -12.94 -2.80
CA PRO A 111 -20.85 -12.38 -2.40
C PRO A 111 -20.73 -11.19 -1.43
N TYR A 112 -19.59 -11.04 -0.76
CA TYR A 112 -19.34 -9.94 0.17
C TYR A 112 -18.32 -8.98 -0.43
N TYR A 113 -18.68 -7.71 -0.56
CA TYR A 113 -17.83 -6.73 -1.21
C TYR A 113 -18.04 -5.33 -0.62
N ARG A 114 -16.98 -4.53 -0.65
CA ARG A 114 -17.02 -3.14 -0.17
C ARG A 114 -16.06 -2.25 -0.95
N TRP A 115 -16.57 -1.10 -1.40
CA TRP A 115 -15.76 0.02 -1.89
C TRP A 115 -15.76 1.13 -0.85
N PHE A 116 -14.58 1.69 -0.57
CA PHE A 116 -14.39 2.69 0.47
C PHE A 116 -14.34 4.09 -0.13
N MET A 117 -15.04 5.03 0.52
CA MET A 117 -15.17 6.42 0.06
C MET A 117 -14.65 7.37 1.15
N SER A 118 -13.85 8.36 0.77
CA SER A 118 -13.28 9.38 1.65
C SER A 118 -12.75 10.56 0.80
N GLY A 119 -12.01 11.48 1.41
CA GLY A 119 -11.35 12.56 0.68
C GLY A 119 -12.34 13.53 0.03
N MET A 120 -11.81 14.38 -0.85
CA MET A 120 -12.58 15.46 -1.49
C MET A 120 -13.06 15.11 -2.89
N ILE A 121 -12.30 14.27 -3.62
CA ILE A 121 -12.55 14.03 -5.05
C ILE A 121 -12.98 12.58 -5.33
N ALA A 122 -12.15 11.58 -5.00
CA ALA A 122 -12.32 10.22 -5.52
C ALA A 122 -12.33 9.09 -4.46
N GLY A 123 -12.15 9.40 -3.17
CA GLY A 123 -11.91 8.36 -2.16
C GLY A 123 -10.48 7.82 -2.19
N PRO A 124 -10.12 6.93 -1.25
CA PRO A 124 -8.75 6.41 -1.11
C PRO A 124 -8.40 5.34 -2.16
N GLY A 125 -9.34 5.01 -3.07
CA GLY A 125 -9.14 4.00 -4.10
C GLY A 125 -9.16 2.56 -3.57
N LEU A 126 -9.68 2.32 -2.37
CA LEU A 126 -9.63 1.02 -1.70
C LEU A 126 -10.91 0.23 -1.90
N ALA A 127 -10.77 -1.05 -2.18
CA ALA A 127 -11.89 -1.99 -2.24
C ALA A 127 -11.51 -3.36 -1.69
N ILE A 128 -12.52 -4.15 -1.34
CA ILE A 128 -12.38 -5.54 -0.95
C ILE A 128 -13.50 -6.39 -1.57
N LEU A 129 -13.13 -7.58 -2.06
CA LEU A 129 -14.04 -8.67 -2.42
C LEU A 129 -13.72 -9.85 -1.50
N SER A 130 -14.74 -10.55 -1.01
CA SER A 130 -14.55 -11.68 -0.10
C SER A 130 -15.59 -12.78 -0.30
N LYS A 131 -15.12 -14.02 -0.18
CA LYS A 131 -15.97 -15.20 0.02
C LYS A 131 -16.45 -15.32 1.48
N ILE A 132 -15.68 -14.76 2.40
CA ILE A 132 -15.95 -14.82 3.84
C ILE A 132 -16.91 -13.67 4.21
N PRO A 133 -17.97 -13.91 5.01
CA PRO A 133 -18.89 -12.87 5.40
C PRO A 133 -18.21 -11.69 6.11
N ILE A 134 -18.47 -10.48 5.62
CA ILE A 134 -18.07 -9.24 6.29
C ILE A 134 -19.00 -8.99 7.48
N GLU A 135 -18.44 -8.91 8.67
CA GLU A 135 -19.15 -8.56 9.89
C GLU A 135 -19.30 -7.04 10.02
N SER A 136 -18.21 -6.31 9.85
CA SER A 136 -18.22 -4.85 9.88
C SER A 136 -17.03 -4.24 9.14
N THR A 137 -17.14 -2.96 8.82
CA THR A 137 -16.09 -2.20 8.13
C THR A 137 -15.89 -0.84 8.77
N PHE A 138 -14.65 -0.39 8.86
CA PHE A 138 -14.27 0.95 9.31
C PHE A 138 -13.23 1.55 8.36
N LEU A 139 -13.23 2.88 8.22
CA LEU A 139 -12.26 3.58 7.38
C LEU A 139 -11.56 4.65 8.19
N TYR A 140 -10.26 4.51 8.36
CA TYR A 140 -9.41 5.49 9.03
C TYR A 140 -8.67 6.33 7.99
N ARG A 141 -8.99 7.62 7.90
CA ARG A 141 -8.27 8.55 7.02
C ARG A 141 -7.05 9.10 7.73
N PHE A 142 -5.87 8.98 7.13
CA PHE A 142 -4.65 9.52 7.73
C PHE A 142 -4.75 11.04 7.92
N PRO A 143 -4.37 11.57 9.10
CA PRO A 143 -4.29 13.01 9.33
C PRO A 143 -3.22 13.68 8.46
N ILE A 144 -2.08 13.02 8.26
CA ILE A 144 -0.95 13.50 7.45
C ILE A 144 -0.98 12.79 6.09
N ASN A 145 -1.32 13.54 5.04
CA ASN A 145 -1.78 12.94 3.78
C ASN A 145 -1.29 13.66 2.51
N GLY A 146 -0.15 14.33 2.61
CA GLY A 146 0.42 15.10 1.50
C GLY A 146 0.03 16.57 1.60
N ARG A 147 0.20 17.32 0.52
CA ARG A 147 0.03 18.78 0.52
C ARG A 147 -1.04 19.22 -0.50
N PRO A 148 -1.90 20.20 -0.17
CA PRO A 148 -2.89 20.74 -1.10
C PRO A 148 -2.23 21.41 -2.31
N SER A 149 -1.05 22.03 -2.13
CA SER A 149 -0.32 22.68 -3.21
C SER A 149 0.23 21.68 -4.25
N ALA A 150 0.36 20.40 -3.92
CA ALA A 150 0.79 19.35 -4.83
C ALA A 150 -0.40 18.77 -5.61
N PHE A 151 -1.20 19.64 -6.23
CA PHE A 151 -2.45 19.25 -6.89
C PHE A 151 -2.25 18.33 -8.11
N TRP A 152 -1.09 18.38 -8.76
CA TRP A 152 -0.72 17.46 -9.84
C TRP A 152 -0.39 16.04 -9.35
N ARG A 153 -0.13 15.86 -8.04
CA ARG A 153 0.15 14.57 -7.41
C ARG A 153 -1.12 13.88 -6.91
N GLY A 154 -2.08 14.66 -6.40
CA GLY A 154 -3.44 14.19 -6.08
C GLY A 154 -3.63 13.50 -4.71
N ASP A 155 -2.57 12.99 -4.07
CA ASP A 155 -2.63 12.22 -2.81
C ASP A 155 -3.44 12.91 -1.68
N TRP A 156 -3.29 14.22 -1.52
CA TRP A 156 -4.02 15.00 -0.52
C TRP A 156 -5.53 15.03 -0.78
N TYR A 157 -5.94 15.12 -2.04
CA TYR A 157 -7.35 15.28 -2.44
C TYR A 157 -8.13 13.96 -2.40
N VAL A 158 -7.44 12.84 -2.58
CA VAL A 158 -8.04 11.50 -2.50
C VAL A 158 -8.18 11.02 -1.06
N GLY A 159 -7.33 11.52 -0.15
CA GLY A 159 -7.39 11.20 1.27
C GLY A 159 -7.02 9.75 1.55
N LYS A 160 -5.74 9.39 1.37
CA LYS A 160 -5.23 8.05 1.65
C LYS A 160 -5.64 7.59 3.05
N SER A 161 -5.95 6.30 3.19
CA SER A 161 -6.67 5.77 4.34
C SER A 161 -6.29 4.32 4.58
N ILE A 162 -6.65 3.79 5.76
CA ILE A 162 -6.67 2.36 6.07
C ILE A 162 -8.13 1.93 6.07
N SER A 163 -8.46 0.99 5.20
CA SER A 163 -9.73 0.27 5.27
C SER A 163 -9.58 -0.95 6.18
N ILE A 164 -10.43 -1.04 7.19
CA ILE A 164 -10.45 -2.14 8.16
C ILE A 164 -11.73 -2.95 7.91
N THR A 165 -11.56 -4.22 7.60
CA THR A 165 -12.68 -5.15 7.34
C THR A 165 -12.58 -6.32 8.30
N LEU A 166 -13.60 -6.46 9.16
CA LEU A 166 -13.72 -7.59 10.07
C LEU A 166 -14.53 -8.68 9.38
N LEU A 167 -13.92 -9.85 9.23
CA LEU A 167 -14.53 -11.02 8.62
C LEU A 167 -14.90 -12.03 9.70
N LYS A 168 -16.03 -12.71 9.50
CA LYS A 168 -16.47 -13.77 10.41
C LYS A 168 -15.41 -14.89 10.52
N PRO A 169 -15.31 -15.56 11.68
CA PRO A 169 -14.48 -16.74 11.83
C PRO A 169 -14.78 -17.80 10.76
N THR A 170 -13.75 -18.40 10.20
CA THR A 170 -13.87 -19.47 9.19
C THR A 170 -14.23 -20.82 9.82
N SER A 171 -13.95 -20.99 11.12
CA SER A 171 -14.34 -22.16 11.92
C SER A 171 -14.53 -21.76 13.40
N PRO A 172 -15.23 -22.57 14.22
CA PRO A 172 -15.54 -22.22 15.62
C PRO A 172 -14.34 -21.98 16.53
N ASN A 173 -13.17 -22.58 16.23
CA ASN A 173 -11.98 -22.52 17.08
C ASN A 173 -10.94 -21.49 16.60
N VAL A 174 -11.29 -20.70 15.59
CA VAL A 174 -10.41 -19.72 14.96
C VAL A 174 -10.91 -18.32 15.28
N ALA A 175 -9.99 -17.42 15.59
CA ALA A 175 -10.33 -16.02 15.82
C ALA A 175 -10.80 -15.31 14.54
N PRO A 176 -11.67 -14.28 14.63
CA PRO A 176 -12.08 -13.50 13.48
C PRO A 176 -10.89 -12.80 12.80
N ILE A 177 -10.99 -12.62 11.49
CA ILE A 177 -9.91 -12.02 10.67
C ILE A 177 -10.18 -10.52 10.56
N CYS A 178 -9.13 -9.72 10.77
CA CYS A 178 -9.13 -8.29 10.52
C CYS A 178 -8.20 -7.99 9.34
N VAL A 179 -8.78 -7.73 8.18
CA VAL A 179 -8.05 -7.33 6.98
C VAL A 179 -7.95 -5.82 6.95
N MET A 180 -6.73 -5.31 6.98
CA MET A 180 -6.45 -3.88 6.88
C MET A 180 -5.79 -3.58 5.53
N ASN A 181 -6.56 -3.08 4.57
CA ASN A 181 -6.08 -2.71 3.25
C ASN A 181 -5.77 -1.21 3.20
N SER A 182 -4.60 -0.83 2.70
CA SER A 182 -4.18 0.56 2.53
C SER A 182 -3.47 0.79 1.20
N HIS A 183 -3.48 2.05 0.75
CA HIS A 183 -2.60 2.57 -0.28
C HIS A 183 -1.92 3.77 0.34
N MET A 184 -0.66 3.63 0.76
CA MET A 184 0.05 4.70 1.48
C MET A 184 0.57 5.77 0.51
N HIS A 185 1.03 6.90 1.04
CA HIS A 185 1.45 8.05 0.22
C HIS A 185 2.62 7.71 -0.72
N ALA A 186 2.49 7.98 -2.01
CA ALA A 186 3.51 7.61 -3.00
C ALA A 186 4.84 8.37 -2.78
N PRO A 187 6.01 7.73 -2.96
CA PRO A 187 7.29 8.42 -3.08
C PRO A 187 7.42 8.99 -4.51
N TYR A 188 7.56 10.31 -4.63
CA TYR A 188 7.80 10.94 -5.94
C TYR A 188 9.28 11.18 -6.23
N ALA A 189 10.14 10.90 -5.25
CA ALA A 189 11.59 10.83 -5.35
C ALA A 189 12.11 9.78 -4.35
N LEU A 190 13.33 9.27 -4.57
CA LEU A 190 13.99 8.37 -3.62
C LEU A 190 14.41 9.08 -2.34
N GLU A 191 14.82 10.34 -2.44
CA GLU A 191 15.35 11.16 -1.34
C GLU A 191 14.79 12.58 -1.40
N GLY A 192 14.99 13.34 -0.31
CA GLY A 192 14.56 14.73 -0.20
C GLY A 192 13.08 14.93 0.16
N ASP A 193 12.59 16.16 0.01
CA ASP A 193 11.22 16.56 0.40
C ASP A 193 10.15 15.81 -0.41
N ASP A 194 10.44 15.55 -1.69
CA ASP A 194 9.56 14.83 -2.62
C ASP A 194 9.52 13.31 -2.39
N SER A 195 10.35 12.78 -1.48
CA SER A 195 10.23 11.40 -1.03
C SER A 195 8.98 11.19 -0.18
N TYR A 196 8.44 12.24 0.47
CA TYR A 196 7.34 12.17 1.44
C TYR A 196 7.56 11.13 2.55
N GLU A 197 8.82 10.83 2.89
CA GLU A 197 9.14 9.82 3.90
C GLU A 197 8.55 10.17 5.27
N CYS A 198 8.56 11.45 5.67
CA CYS A 198 7.94 11.90 6.92
C CYS A 198 6.42 11.60 6.94
N HIS A 199 5.73 11.83 5.82
CA HIS A 199 4.30 11.57 5.71
C HIS A 199 4.00 10.09 5.82
N ARG A 200 4.69 9.26 5.01
CA ARG A 200 4.54 7.80 5.09
C ARG A 200 4.90 7.23 6.45
N THR A 201 5.89 7.80 7.12
CA THR A 201 6.30 7.37 8.47
C THR A 201 5.19 7.66 9.49
N CYS A 202 4.56 8.83 9.43
CA CYS A 202 3.40 9.13 10.27
C CYS A 202 2.20 8.22 9.95
N GLN A 203 1.95 7.94 8.67
CA GLN A 203 0.93 6.98 8.25
C GLN A 203 1.23 5.56 8.78
N ALA A 204 2.48 5.11 8.69
CA ALA A 204 2.92 3.82 9.23
C ALA A 204 2.78 3.75 10.75
N TRP A 205 3.01 4.87 11.45
CA TRP A 205 2.77 4.98 12.89
C TRP A 205 1.31 4.70 13.22
N ASP A 206 0.37 5.47 12.67
CA ASP A 206 -1.07 5.29 12.88
C ASP A 206 -1.52 3.85 12.55
N PHE A 207 -1.01 3.33 11.42
CA PHE A 207 -1.34 1.99 10.95
C PHE A 207 -0.83 0.91 11.92
N SER A 208 0.40 1.03 12.40
CA SER A 208 0.97 0.09 13.38
C SER A 208 0.19 0.09 14.70
N ARG A 209 -0.30 1.26 15.14
CA ARG A 209 -1.13 1.38 16.36
C ARG A 209 -2.48 0.70 16.18
N LEU A 210 -3.15 0.93 15.06
CA LEU A 210 -4.42 0.26 14.74
C LEU A 210 -4.23 -1.26 14.63
N ALA A 211 -3.22 -1.73 13.90
CA ALA A 211 -2.89 -3.15 13.82
C ALA A 211 -2.66 -3.76 15.20
N THR A 212 -1.92 -3.06 16.08
CA THR A 212 -1.67 -3.50 17.45
C THR A 212 -2.95 -3.58 18.28
N ILE A 213 -3.85 -2.59 18.17
CA ILE A 213 -5.13 -2.57 18.88
C ILE A 213 -5.94 -3.82 18.51
N TYR A 214 -6.18 -4.06 17.22
CA TYR A 214 -6.97 -5.22 16.79
C TYR A 214 -6.32 -6.55 17.14
N ARG A 215 -4.99 -6.64 17.05
CA ARG A 215 -4.24 -7.83 17.46
C ARG A 215 -4.41 -8.11 18.96
N LYS A 216 -4.28 -7.09 19.80
CA LYS A 216 -4.51 -7.20 21.26
C LYS A 216 -5.97 -7.49 21.61
N SER A 217 -6.91 -7.06 20.77
CA SER A 217 -8.34 -7.42 20.88
C SER A 217 -8.65 -8.85 20.42
N GLY A 218 -7.65 -9.63 20.03
CA GLY A 218 -7.79 -11.06 19.73
C GLY A 218 -8.08 -11.39 18.26
N TYR A 219 -8.04 -10.41 17.35
CA TYR A 219 -8.23 -10.65 15.93
C TYR A 219 -6.97 -11.22 15.28
N VAL A 220 -7.16 -12.03 14.24
CA VAL A 220 -6.11 -12.39 13.29
C VAL A 220 -5.90 -11.21 12.35
N VAL A 221 -4.87 -10.41 12.60
CA VAL A 221 -4.60 -9.18 11.82
C VAL A 221 -3.77 -9.49 10.58
N ILE A 222 -4.21 -8.95 9.45
CA ILE A 222 -3.51 -8.99 8.17
C ILE A 222 -3.49 -7.56 7.61
N VAL A 223 -2.30 -6.98 7.51
CA VAL A 223 -2.07 -5.69 6.85
C VAL A 223 -1.69 -5.96 5.40
N VAL A 224 -2.42 -5.38 4.46
CA VAL A 224 -2.23 -5.61 3.02
C VAL A 224 -2.28 -4.32 2.22
N GLY A 225 -1.73 -4.35 1.02
CA GLY A 225 -1.85 -3.26 0.06
C GLY A 225 -0.52 -2.79 -0.50
N ASP A 226 -0.61 -1.74 -1.32
CA ASP A 226 0.52 -0.94 -1.75
C ASP A 226 0.93 -0.01 -0.61
N LEU A 227 1.94 -0.44 0.14
CA LEU A 227 2.44 0.30 1.30
C LEU A 227 3.47 1.36 0.90
N ASN A 228 3.79 1.48 -0.39
CA ASN A 228 4.71 2.48 -0.94
C ASN A 228 6.06 2.57 -0.20
N SER A 229 6.50 1.44 0.36
CA SER A 229 7.64 1.37 1.28
C SER A 229 8.43 0.10 1.01
N ARG A 230 9.70 0.23 0.64
CA ARG A 230 10.59 -0.91 0.35
C ARG A 230 10.94 -1.70 1.62
N PRO A 231 11.33 -2.99 1.53
CA PRO A 231 11.78 -3.75 2.69
C PRO A 231 12.96 -3.04 3.38
N GLY A 232 12.93 -2.99 4.71
CA GLY A 232 13.96 -2.33 5.51
C GLY A 232 13.87 -0.80 5.63
N SER A 233 12.98 -0.13 4.89
CA SER A 233 12.69 1.31 5.07
C SER A 233 12.09 1.61 6.46
N LEU A 234 12.13 2.86 6.89
CA LEU A 234 11.57 3.25 8.21
C LEU A 234 10.06 2.95 8.34
N PRO A 235 9.19 3.28 7.37
CA PRO A 235 7.79 2.89 7.43
C PRO A 235 7.57 1.37 7.48
N TYR A 236 8.34 0.60 6.72
CA TYR A 236 8.29 -0.87 6.76
C TYR A 236 8.67 -1.42 8.15
N LYS A 237 9.73 -0.88 8.74
CA LYS A 237 10.18 -1.26 10.09
C LYS A 237 9.12 -0.94 11.15
N LEU A 238 8.40 0.18 11.03
CA LEU A 238 7.26 0.48 11.90
C LEU A 238 6.15 -0.55 11.75
N LEU A 239 5.72 -0.81 10.51
CA LEU A 239 4.63 -1.75 10.24
C LEU A 239 4.92 -3.19 10.65
N THR A 240 6.19 -3.57 10.81
CA THR A 240 6.60 -4.90 11.28
C THR A 240 6.99 -4.91 12.76
N LYS A 241 7.94 -4.07 13.17
CA LYS A 241 8.51 -4.08 14.54
C LYS A 241 7.59 -3.48 15.59
N GLU A 242 6.85 -2.41 15.28
CA GLU A 242 5.93 -1.79 16.25
C GLU A 242 4.69 -2.67 16.46
N SER A 243 4.09 -3.13 15.36
CA SER A 243 2.89 -3.98 15.37
C SER A 243 3.14 -5.44 15.82
N GLY A 244 4.39 -5.92 15.66
CA GLY A 244 4.76 -7.32 15.82
C GLY A 244 4.27 -8.23 14.68
N LEU A 245 3.89 -7.65 13.54
CA LEU A 245 3.61 -8.38 12.31
C LEU A 245 4.91 -8.73 11.56
N VAL A 246 4.87 -9.78 10.74
CA VAL A 246 5.98 -10.18 9.87
C VAL A 246 5.57 -10.12 8.42
N ASP A 247 6.50 -9.81 7.52
CA ASP A 247 6.27 -9.93 6.08
C ASP A 247 6.09 -11.40 5.71
N SER A 248 4.96 -11.73 5.08
CA SER A 248 4.64 -13.09 4.69
C SER A 248 5.66 -13.67 3.68
N TRP A 249 6.28 -12.83 2.85
CA TRP A 249 7.37 -13.28 1.97
C TRP A 249 8.61 -13.66 2.79
N GLU A 250 9.01 -12.81 3.73
CA GLU A 250 10.19 -13.07 4.58
C GLU A 250 9.95 -14.23 5.56
N GLN A 251 8.71 -14.47 5.99
CA GLN A 251 8.39 -15.65 6.80
C GLN A 251 8.66 -16.96 6.04
N LEU A 252 8.37 -16.99 4.73
CA LEU A 252 8.54 -18.18 3.89
C LEU A 252 9.96 -18.33 3.34
N HIS A 253 10.58 -17.23 2.89
CA HIS A 253 11.85 -17.25 2.16
C HIS A 253 13.05 -16.71 2.96
N GLY A 254 12.81 -16.19 4.16
CA GLY A 254 13.81 -15.49 4.95
C GLY A 254 14.02 -14.03 4.52
N PRO A 255 14.84 -13.26 5.28
CA PRO A 255 15.19 -11.89 4.93
C PRO A 255 15.89 -11.82 3.57
N GLN A 256 15.58 -10.80 2.79
CA GLN A 256 16.14 -10.64 1.44
C GLN A 256 17.32 -9.68 1.40
N ASP A 257 18.35 -10.04 0.63
CA ASP A 257 19.40 -9.11 0.21
C ASP A 257 18.95 -8.38 -1.07
N LEU A 258 18.50 -7.14 -0.90
CA LEU A 258 18.02 -6.30 -2.01
C LEU A 258 19.09 -6.04 -3.07
N GLN A 259 20.38 -6.00 -2.70
CA GLN A 259 21.47 -5.79 -3.64
C GLN A 259 21.75 -7.05 -4.48
N TYR A 260 21.54 -8.22 -3.90
CA TYR A 260 21.55 -9.47 -4.64
C TYR A 260 20.36 -9.52 -5.62
N ILE A 261 19.14 -9.24 -5.14
CA ILE A 261 17.93 -9.25 -5.98
C ILE A 261 18.06 -8.27 -7.16
N SER A 262 18.59 -7.07 -6.94
CA SER A 262 18.73 -6.07 -8.02
C SER A 262 19.66 -6.50 -9.16
N ARG A 263 20.49 -7.53 -8.96
CA ARG A 263 21.42 -8.08 -9.96
C ARG A 263 20.86 -9.29 -10.69
N LEU A 264 19.73 -9.83 -10.26
CA LEU A 264 19.06 -10.97 -10.90
C LEU A 264 18.43 -10.56 -12.24
N LEU A 265 18.19 -11.56 -13.08
CA LEU A 265 17.38 -11.37 -14.28
C LEU A 265 15.94 -10.98 -13.91
N PRO A 266 15.22 -10.20 -14.72
CA PRO A 266 13.89 -9.69 -14.36
C PRO A 266 12.87 -10.75 -13.94
N MET A 267 12.89 -11.95 -14.54
CA MET A 267 12.02 -13.05 -14.09
C MET A 267 12.42 -13.59 -12.72
N ASP A 268 13.72 -13.70 -12.45
CA ASP A 268 14.26 -14.16 -11.17
C ASP A 268 14.03 -13.12 -10.06
N GLN A 269 14.01 -11.83 -10.41
CA GLN A 269 13.60 -10.75 -9.51
C GLN A 269 12.14 -10.92 -9.06
N ILE A 270 11.24 -11.31 -9.96
CA ILE A 270 9.85 -11.61 -9.60
C ILE A 270 9.78 -12.88 -8.76
N LYS A 271 10.39 -13.97 -9.23
CA LYS A 271 10.29 -15.32 -8.64
C LYS A 271 10.91 -15.41 -7.24
N TYR A 272 12.10 -14.85 -7.05
CA TYR A 272 12.85 -14.95 -5.78
C TYR A 272 12.86 -13.64 -4.99
N GLY A 273 12.75 -12.51 -5.68
CA GLY A 273 12.68 -11.19 -5.06
C GLY A 273 11.28 -10.79 -4.61
N GLY A 274 10.23 -11.40 -5.16
CA GLY A 274 8.85 -10.97 -4.90
C GLY A 274 8.61 -9.55 -5.41
N VAL A 275 9.25 -9.16 -6.51
CA VAL A 275 9.15 -7.82 -7.10
C VAL A 275 7.74 -7.59 -7.62
N THR A 276 7.11 -6.51 -7.16
CA THR A 276 5.73 -6.12 -7.54
C THR A 276 5.70 -4.83 -8.35
N CYS A 277 6.73 -4.00 -8.31
CA CYS A 277 6.78 -2.72 -9.01
C CYS A 277 8.12 -2.50 -9.72
N ASP A 278 8.10 -1.64 -10.74
CA ASP A 278 9.26 -1.21 -11.53
C ASP A 278 10.09 -2.34 -12.18
N SER A 279 9.51 -3.53 -12.33
CA SER A 279 10.09 -4.59 -13.14
C SER A 279 10.05 -4.21 -14.62
N THR A 280 11.15 -4.45 -15.34
CA THR A 280 11.24 -4.23 -16.79
C THR A 280 10.33 -5.16 -17.60
N LEU A 281 9.79 -6.22 -16.99
CA LEU A 281 8.80 -7.11 -17.60
C LEU A 281 7.38 -6.54 -17.60
N ASN A 282 7.11 -5.55 -16.74
CA ASN A 282 5.87 -4.81 -16.73
C ASN A 282 5.87 -3.80 -17.88
N THR A 283 4.86 -3.87 -18.76
CA THR A 283 4.84 -3.03 -19.98
C THR A 283 4.70 -1.54 -19.69
N TRP A 284 4.21 -1.16 -18.50
CA TRP A 284 4.07 0.24 -18.06
C TRP A 284 5.30 0.78 -17.34
N ARG A 285 6.32 -0.07 -17.13
CA ARG A 285 7.60 0.23 -16.49
C ARG A 285 8.79 -0.29 -17.29
N ALA A 286 8.60 -0.54 -18.59
CA ALA A 286 9.65 -1.00 -19.49
C ALA A 286 10.78 0.03 -19.69
N ASP A 287 10.55 1.29 -19.30
CA ASP A 287 11.53 2.38 -19.28
C ASP A 287 12.47 2.35 -18.06
N LYS A 288 12.16 1.54 -17.04
CA LYS A 288 12.97 1.42 -15.81
C LYS A 288 14.20 0.54 -16.01
N GLY A 289 15.18 0.69 -15.13
CA GLY A 289 16.33 -0.21 -15.06
C GLY A 289 16.05 -1.41 -14.14
N PRO A 290 16.75 -2.55 -14.31
CA PRO A 290 16.62 -3.72 -13.42
C PRO A 290 16.88 -3.41 -11.94
N GLN A 291 17.68 -2.38 -11.64
CA GLN A 291 17.98 -1.93 -10.28
C GLN A 291 16.84 -1.15 -9.61
N ASP A 292 15.87 -0.65 -10.39
CA ASP A 292 14.75 0.13 -9.86
C ASP A 292 13.64 -0.78 -9.31
N ALA A 293 13.59 -2.02 -9.82
CA ALA A 293 12.66 -3.08 -9.43
C ALA A 293 12.59 -3.27 -7.91
N CYS A 294 11.38 -3.30 -7.37
CA CYS A 294 11.17 -3.41 -5.93
C CYS A 294 9.85 -4.09 -5.54
N ARG A 295 9.75 -4.48 -4.27
CA ARG A 295 8.49 -4.87 -3.64
C ARG A 295 7.90 -3.68 -2.91
N LEU A 296 6.65 -3.34 -3.23
CA LEU A 296 5.87 -2.30 -2.56
C LEU A 296 4.52 -2.83 -2.04
N ASP A 297 4.07 -3.97 -2.57
CA ASP A 297 2.82 -4.62 -2.21
C ASP A 297 3.09 -5.78 -1.26
N TYR A 298 2.37 -5.80 -0.13
CA TYR A 298 2.66 -6.73 0.97
C TYR A 298 1.42 -7.41 1.50
N ALA A 299 1.63 -8.55 2.17
CA ALA A 299 0.77 -9.00 3.25
C ALA A 299 1.62 -9.19 4.52
N LEU A 300 1.48 -8.30 5.49
CA LEU A 300 2.09 -8.43 6.81
C LEU A 300 1.10 -9.13 7.74
N ILE A 301 1.55 -10.19 8.39
CA ILE A 301 0.70 -11.12 9.13
C ILE A 301 1.13 -11.27 10.58
N ASP A 302 0.20 -11.65 11.46
CA ASP A 302 0.54 -12.03 12.82
C ASP A 302 1.18 -13.44 12.83
N PRO A 303 2.50 -13.57 13.09
CA PRO A 303 3.18 -14.86 13.05
C PRO A 303 2.70 -15.84 14.12
N THR A 304 2.02 -15.36 15.16
CA THR A 304 1.50 -16.21 16.24
C THR A 304 0.18 -16.88 15.88
N ARG A 305 -0.54 -16.33 14.89
CA ARG A 305 -1.86 -16.81 14.47
C ARG A 305 -1.90 -17.26 13.01
N LEU A 306 -0.90 -16.93 12.21
CA LEU A 306 -0.83 -17.25 10.79
C LEU A 306 0.50 -17.89 10.42
N GLN A 307 0.42 -19.01 9.73
CA GLN A 307 1.55 -19.65 9.08
C GLN A 307 1.40 -19.53 7.57
N VAL A 308 2.36 -18.89 6.90
CA VAL A 308 2.40 -18.77 5.45
C VAL A 308 2.79 -20.12 4.85
N ILE A 309 1.98 -20.55 3.89
CA ILE A 309 2.17 -21.80 3.14
C ILE A 309 2.72 -21.49 1.76
N LYS A 310 2.25 -20.39 1.15
CA LYS A 310 2.69 -19.96 -0.17
C LYS A 310 2.66 -18.42 -0.26
N ALA A 311 3.66 -17.84 -0.89
CA ALA A 311 3.70 -16.43 -1.27
C ALA A 311 4.22 -16.32 -2.71
N CYS A 312 3.56 -15.54 -3.56
CA CYS A 312 3.93 -15.41 -4.97
C CYS A 312 3.42 -14.08 -5.56
N VAL A 313 4.11 -13.63 -6.62
CA VAL A 313 3.67 -12.51 -7.44
C VAL A 313 2.70 -13.05 -8.51
N LYS A 314 1.59 -12.33 -8.73
CA LYS A 314 0.48 -12.69 -9.61
C LYS A 314 0.18 -11.55 -10.59
N PHE A 315 -0.69 -11.76 -11.57
CA PHE A 315 -1.03 -10.76 -12.59
C PHE A 315 0.20 -10.27 -13.39
N THR A 316 1.15 -11.17 -13.62
CA THR A 316 2.35 -10.90 -14.41
C THR A 316 2.08 -10.99 -15.92
N GLU A 317 0.99 -11.66 -16.29
CA GLU A 317 0.53 -11.86 -17.66
C GLU A 317 0.12 -10.55 -18.35
N ARG A 318 -0.09 -10.64 -19.65
CA ARG A 318 -0.47 -9.51 -20.49
C ARG A 318 -1.84 -9.71 -21.11
N ILE A 319 -2.62 -8.63 -21.11
CA ILE A 319 -3.85 -8.50 -21.85
C ILE A 319 -3.48 -8.32 -23.34
N PRO A 320 -4.00 -9.16 -24.25
CA PRO A 320 -3.73 -9.03 -25.68
C PRO A 320 -3.98 -7.61 -26.20
N ASN A 321 -3.03 -7.07 -26.97
CA ASN A 321 -3.05 -5.72 -27.55
C ASN A 321 -3.12 -4.55 -26.55
N VAL A 322 -3.00 -4.79 -25.24
CA VAL A 322 -3.03 -3.75 -24.20
C VAL A 322 -1.72 -3.71 -23.40
N GLY A 323 -1.24 -4.86 -22.91
CA GLY A 323 -0.06 -4.94 -22.04
C GLY A 323 -0.39 -5.51 -20.65
N SER A 324 0.43 -5.21 -19.65
CA SER A 324 0.25 -5.65 -18.26
C SER A 324 -1.07 -5.13 -17.65
N PHE A 325 -1.65 -5.88 -16.71
CA PHE A 325 -2.93 -5.53 -16.06
C PHE A 325 -2.87 -4.22 -15.28
N SER A 326 -1.72 -3.91 -14.69
CA SER A 326 -1.45 -2.70 -13.93
C SER A 326 0.04 -2.36 -14.03
N ASP A 327 0.44 -1.17 -13.62
CA ASP A 327 1.86 -0.82 -13.47
C ASP A 327 2.51 -1.46 -12.23
N HIS A 328 1.69 -2.12 -11.40
CA HIS A 328 2.10 -3.10 -10.40
C HIS A 328 1.75 -4.52 -10.87
N PHE A 329 2.44 -5.51 -10.33
CA PHE A 329 1.99 -6.89 -10.28
C PHE A 329 1.24 -7.15 -8.96
N GLY A 330 0.31 -8.10 -8.97
CA GLY A 330 -0.42 -8.50 -7.78
C GLY A 330 0.47 -9.30 -6.82
N TYR A 331 0.17 -9.24 -5.52
CA TYR A 331 0.82 -10.05 -4.51
C TYR A 331 -0.18 -11.00 -3.87
N SER A 332 0.12 -12.30 -3.88
CA SER A 332 -0.76 -13.33 -3.32
C SER A 332 -0.05 -14.12 -2.23
N CYS A 333 -0.75 -14.37 -1.14
CA CYS A 333 -0.30 -15.27 -0.08
C CYS A 333 -1.42 -16.23 0.33
N THR A 334 -1.04 -17.47 0.64
CA THR A 334 -1.90 -18.48 1.25
C THR A 334 -1.37 -18.77 2.63
N PHE A 335 -2.22 -18.66 3.65
CA PHE A 335 -1.84 -18.91 5.03
C PHE A 335 -2.81 -19.88 5.71
N LYS A 336 -2.26 -20.68 6.62
CA LYS A 336 -3.02 -21.50 7.55
C LYS A 336 -3.27 -20.70 8.82
N ILE A 337 -4.53 -20.62 9.22
CA ILE A 337 -4.91 -19.99 10.48
C ILE A 337 -4.66 -20.98 11.61
N LEU A 338 -3.83 -20.56 12.56
CA LEU A 338 -3.48 -21.37 13.72
C LEU A 338 -4.62 -21.29 14.75
N PRO A 339 -4.94 -22.40 15.42
CA PRO A 339 -5.91 -22.39 16.52
C PRO A 339 -5.49 -21.40 17.59
N THR A 340 -6.47 -20.82 18.27
CA THR A 340 -6.20 -19.99 19.45
C THR A 340 -5.65 -20.90 20.55
N THR A 341 -4.32 -21.02 20.63
CA THR A 341 -3.66 -21.61 21.80
C THR A 341 -3.71 -20.59 22.94
N GLU A 342 -3.81 -21.08 24.19
CA GLU A 342 -3.85 -20.23 25.38
C GLU A 342 -2.77 -19.14 25.31
N ASN A 343 -3.13 -17.93 25.74
CA ASN A 343 -2.29 -16.74 25.74
C ASN A 343 -0.84 -17.10 26.09
N LYS A 344 0.04 -17.23 25.08
CA LYS A 344 1.47 -17.19 25.34
C LYS A 344 1.69 -15.87 26.09
N PRO A 345 2.32 -15.88 27.27
CA PRO A 345 2.62 -14.64 27.98
C PRO A 345 3.30 -13.70 26.99
N SER A 346 2.88 -12.44 26.98
CA SER A 346 3.47 -11.40 26.11
C SER A 346 4.98 -11.55 26.19
N GLU A 347 5.62 -11.98 25.09
CA GLU A 347 7.06 -12.20 25.08
C GLU A 347 7.72 -10.90 25.53
N THR A 348 8.43 -10.96 26.66
CA THR A 348 9.21 -9.85 27.16
C THR A 348 10.28 -9.56 26.12
N LEU A 349 10.26 -8.34 25.57
CA LEU A 349 11.23 -7.92 24.57
C LEU A 349 12.64 -8.06 25.15
N THR A 350 13.53 -8.65 24.36
CA THR A 350 14.95 -8.70 24.71
C THR A 350 15.54 -7.30 24.72
N ARG A 351 16.64 -7.11 25.45
CA ARG A 351 17.39 -5.84 25.49
C ARG A 351 17.72 -5.30 24.09
N ASN A 352 18.11 -6.18 23.17
CA ASN A 352 18.45 -5.82 21.80
C ASN A 352 17.22 -5.34 21.00
N GLU A 353 16.06 -5.96 21.22
CA GLU A 353 14.81 -5.53 20.58
C GLU A 353 14.31 -4.20 21.12
N LEU A 354 14.45 -3.97 22.44
CA LEU A 354 14.16 -2.68 23.06
C LEU A 354 15.02 -1.57 22.45
N LEU A 355 16.34 -1.78 22.37
CA LEU A 355 17.27 -0.83 21.74
C LEU A 355 16.93 -0.57 20.27
N ALA A 356 16.58 -1.61 19.52
CA ALA A 356 16.17 -1.47 18.12
C ALA A 356 14.89 -0.64 17.96
N ARG A 357 13.89 -0.84 18.82
CA ARG A 357 12.65 -0.02 18.82
C ARG A 357 12.92 1.42 19.23
N ILE A 358 13.73 1.65 20.25
CA ILE A 358 14.12 3.00 20.69
C ILE A 358 14.82 3.74 19.55
N SER A 359 15.74 3.07 18.83
CA SER A 359 16.39 3.64 17.64
C SER A 359 15.39 4.00 16.54
N ILE A 360 14.39 3.15 16.28
CA ILE A 360 13.29 3.46 15.34
C ILE A 360 12.55 4.74 15.79
N TYR A 361 12.21 4.86 17.07
CA TYR A 361 11.53 6.06 17.58
C TYR A 361 12.38 7.33 17.46
N GLU A 362 13.68 7.23 17.70
CA GLU A 362 14.60 8.35 17.49
C GLU A 362 14.64 8.80 16.03
N ASN A 363 14.70 7.85 15.10
CA ASN A 363 14.67 8.15 13.67
C ASN A 363 13.36 8.85 13.26
N ILE A 364 12.21 8.42 13.79
CA ILE A 364 10.92 9.08 13.53
C ILE A 364 10.91 10.50 14.07
N LEU A 365 11.34 10.70 15.32
CA LEU A 365 11.38 12.03 15.93
C LEU A 365 12.33 12.97 15.18
N GLN A 366 13.47 12.46 14.71
CA GLN A 366 14.40 13.23 13.90
C GLN A 366 13.79 13.61 12.54
N LEU A 367 13.08 12.68 11.90
CA LEU A 367 12.41 12.90 10.63
C LEU A 367 11.29 13.95 10.76
N ILE A 368 10.45 13.83 11.79
CA ILE A 368 9.41 14.82 12.12
C ILE A 368 10.04 16.17 12.42
N TYR A 369 11.09 16.23 13.23
CA TYR A 369 11.79 17.48 13.56
C TYR A 369 12.33 18.18 12.31
N THR A 370 12.95 17.41 11.41
CA THR A 370 13.53 17.93 10.17
C THR A 370 12.42 18.46 9.25
N TYR A 371 11.35 17.68 9.05
CA TYR A 371 10.21 18.08 8.22
C TYR A 371 9.42 19.26 8.81
N MET A 372 9.30 19.35 10.14
CA MET A 372 8.61 20.43 10.84
C MET A 372 9.17 21.80 10.48
N SER A 373 10.49 21.91 10.28
CA SER A 373 11.13 23.15 9.83
C SER A 373 10.62 23.56 8.44
N THR A 374 10.57 22.62 7.51
CA THR A 374 10.01 22.82 6.17
C THR A 374 8.55 23.23 6.22
N ALA A 375 7.72 22.53 7.01
CA ALA A 375 6.28 22.83 7.14
C ALA A 375 6.04 24.24 7.69
N LYS A 376 6.74 24.62 8.77
CA LYS A 376 6.65 25.96 9.36
C LYS A 376 7.13 27.05 8.40
N TRP A 377 8.24 26.82 7.71
CA TRP A 377 8.74 27.77 6.71
C TRP A 377 7.73 27.96 5.56
N GLN A 378 7.18 26.88 5.01
CA GLN A 378 6.16 26.94 3.96
C GLN A 378 4.90 27.66 4.45
N GLN A 379 4.47 27.42 5.68
CA GLN A 379 3.32 28.13 6.27
C GLN A 379 3.58 29.64 6.34
N VAL A 380 4.72 30.07 6.90
CA VAL A 380 5.07 31.48 7.05
C VAL A 380 5.23 32.16 5.69
N TRP A 381 5.90 31.51 4.74
CA TRP A 381 6.08 32.05 3.40
C TRP A 381 4.73 32.28 2.70
N ARG A 382 3.81 31.31 2.78
CA ARG A 382 2.45 31.44 2.22
C ARG A 382 1.62 32.51 2.90
N ALA A 383 1.75 32.65 4.22
CA ALA A 383 1.11 33.76 4.95
C ALA A 383 1.66 35.12 4.49
N GLY A 384 2.98 35.22 4.29
CA GLY A 384 3.63 36.39 3.73
C GLY A 384 3.10 36.73 2.34
N HIS A 385 3.01 35.73 1.44
CA HIS A 385 2.45 35.91 0.10
C HIS A 385 0.99 36.40 0.14
N PHE A 386 0.16 35.89 1.04
CA PHE A 386 -1.20 36.38 1.26
C PHE A 386 -1.23 37.87 1.63
N TRP A 387 -0.45 38.31 2.63
CA TRP A 387 -0.45 39.71 3.07
C TRP A 387 0.15 40.66 2.04
N VAL A 388 1.18 40.23 1.31
CA VAL A 388 1.71 40.98 0.16
C VAL A 388 0.64 41.11 -0.92
N SER A 389 -0.10 40.04 -1.23
CA SER A 389 -1.17 40.05 -2.22
C SER A 389 -2.30 41.01 -1.83
N VAL A 390 -2.70 41.05 -0.55
CA VAL A 390 -3.68 42.03 -0.04
C VAL A 390 -3.18 43.46 -0.24
N THR A 391 -1.91 43.72 0.05
CA THR A 391 -1.30 45.06 -0.12
C THR A 391 -1.25 45.47 -1.59
N VAL A 392 -0.80 44.56 -2.46
CA VAL A 392 -0.76 44.76 -3.92
C VAL A 392 -2.15 45.00 -4.49
N LEU A 393 -3.17 44.29 -3.99
CA LEU A 393 -4.56 44.48 -4.40
C LEU A 393 -5.05 45.88 -4.06
N ILE A 394 -4.81 46.38 -2.84
CA ILE A 394 -5.16 47.75 -2.43
C ILE A 394 -4.49 48.77 -3.36
N ILE A 395 -3.18 48.64 -3.59
CA ILE A 395 -2.43 49.53 -4.50
C ILE A 395 -3.02 49.48 -5.91
N THR A 396 -3.34 48.27 -6.41
CA THR A 396 -3.91 48.06 -7.74
C THR A 396 -5.23 48.79 -7.92
N THR A 397 -6.10 48.83 -6.89
CA THR A 397 -7.37 49.57 -6.99
C THR A 397 -7.17 51.07 -7.17
N VAL A 398 -6.18 51.66 -6.49
CA VAL A 398 -5.83 53.08 -6.62
C VAL A 398 -5.26 53.35 -8.02
N VAL A 399 -4.29 52.52 -8.46
CA VAL A 399 -3.65 52.67 -9.76
C VAL A 399 -4.66 52.47 -10.90
N ALA A 400 -5.56 51.49 -10.80
CA ALA A 400 -6.61 51.26 -11.78
C ALA A 400 -7.51 52.49 -11.92
N THR A 401 -7.89 53.11 -10.79
CA THR A 401 -8.72 54.31 -10.77
C THR A 401 -8.02 55.46 -11.50
N VAL A 402 -6.78 55.77 -11.14
CA VAL A 402 -6.00 56.87 -11.75
C VAL A 402 -5.75 56.62 -13.24
N THR A 403 -5.31 55.41 -13.61
CA THR A 403 -4.99 55.08 -15.00
C THR A 403 -6.22 55.06 -15.90
N SER A 404 -7.39 54.65 -15.37
CA SER A 404 -8.65 54.67 -16.13
C SER A 404 -9.09 56.08 -16.52
N MET A 405 -8.72 57.11 -15.74
CA MET A 405 -9.00 58.50 -16.06
C MET A 405 -8.15 59.02 -17.23
N ILE A 406 -7.00 58.40 -17.49
CA ILE A 406 -6.10 58.76 -18.60
C ILE A 406 -6.41 57.91 -19.83
N VAL A 407 -6.51 56.59 -19.63
CA VAL A 407 -6.74 55.58 -20.68
C VAL A 407 -7.73 54.54 -20.19
N GLY A 408 -9.01 54.71 -20.53
CA GLY A 408 -10.11 53.89 -19.98
C GLY A 408 -9.94 52.38 -20.18
N TRP A 409 -9.37 51.93 -21.30
CA TRP A 409 -9.17 50.50 -21.56
C TRP A 409 -8.09 49.86 -20.67
N ALA A 410 -7.17 50.65 -20.08
CA ALA A 410 -6.12 50.13 -19.20
C ALA A 410 -6.69 49.49 -17.93
N ALA A 411 -7.90 49.88 -17.51
CA ALA A 411 -8.61 49.27 -16.38
C ALA A 411 -8.82 47.77 -16.55
N ILE A 412 -8.99 47.27 -17.79
CA ILE A 412 -9.17 45.84 -18.07
C ILE A 412 -7.95 45.04 -17.60
N PHE A 413 -6.73 45.52 -17.91
CA PHE A 413 -5.50 44.85 -17.51
C PHE A 413 -5.31 44.85 -16.00
N TRP A 414 -5.65 45.95 -15.31
CA TRP A 414 -5.61 46.01 -13.85
C TRP A 414 -6.63 45.09 -13.18
N VAL A 415 -7.82 44.94 -13.75
CA VAL A 415 -8.83 43.98 -13.27
C VAL A 415 -8.32 42.55 -13.43
N LEU A 416 -7.77 42.19 -14.59
CA LEU A 416 -7.20 40.86 -14.81
C LEU A 416 -6.04 40.58 -13.85
N PHE A 417 -5.15 41.55 -13.63
CA PHE A 417 -4.08 41.46 -12.65
C PHE A 417 -4.61 41.29 -11.23
N ALA A 418 -5.61 42.08 -10.83
CA ALA A 418 -6.24 41.98 -9.52
C ALA A 418 -6.89 40.61 -9.28
N ILE A 419 -7.52 40.02 -10.29
CA ILE A 419 -8.09 38.66 -10.23
C ILE A 419 -6.99 37.63 -9.95
N LEU A 420 -5.86 37.72 -10.67
CA LEU A 420 -4.74 36.81 -10.48
C LEU A 420 -4.13 36.92 -9.08
N ILE A 421 -3.86 38.14 -8.60
CA ILE A 421 -3.30 38.40 -7.27
C ILE A 421 -4.27 37.95 -6.16
N THR A 422 -5.56 38.22 -6.33
CA THR A 422 -6.57 37.78 -5.38
C THR A 422 -6.66 36.26 -5.33
N GLY A 423 -6.70 35.61 -6.49
CA GLY A 423 -6.76 34.15 -6.59
C GLY A 423 -5.57 33.45 -5.97
N SER A 424 -4.34 33.87 -6.31
CA SER A 424 -3.11 33.27 -5.77
C SER A 424 -2.93 33.57 -4.28
N GLY A 425 -3.14 34.82 -3.86
CA GLY A 425 -3.05 35.25 -2.47
C GLY A 425 -4.05 34.52 -1.57
N LEU A 426 -5.33 34.48 -1.97
CA LEU A 426 -6.38 33.79 -1.21
C LEU A 426 -6.08 32.29 -1.05
N MET A 427 -5.63 31.63 -2.11
CA MET A 427 -5.26 30.20 -2.05
C MET A 427 -4.12 29.97 -1.06
N ASP A 428 -3.06 30.78 -1.10
CA ASP A 428 -1.96 30.64 -0.13
C ASP A 428 -2.38 31.00 1.30
N GLY A 429 -3.28 31.96 1.48
CA GLY A 429 -3.89 32.25 2.78
C GLY A 429 -4.65 31.04 3.34
N LEU A 430 -5.52 30.42 2.53
CA LEU A 430 -6.25 29.21 2.93
C LEU A 430 -5.30 28.05 3.26
N ILE A 431 -4.27 27.84 2.43
CA ILE A 431 -3.27 26.78 2.68
C ILE A 431 -2.49 27.07 3.97
N SER A 432 -2.06 28.31 4.20
CA SER A 432 -1.28 28.65 5.39
C SER A 432 -2.08 28.56 6.70
N PHE A 433 -3.24 29.22 6.75
CA PHE A 433 -4.00 29.38 7.99
C PHE A 433 -4.85 28.16 8.34
N LEU A 434 -5.32 27.39 7.36
CA LEU A 434 -6.11 26.19 7.61
C LEU A 434 -5.24 24.94 7.54
N PHE A 435 -4.70 24.65 6.36
CA PHE A 435 -3.95 23.41 6.15
C PHE A 435 -2.64 23.39 6.95
N GLY A 436 -1.82 24.44 6.88
CA GLY A 436 -0.53 24.49 7.57
C GLY A 436 -0.65 24.29 9.08
N ASN A 437 -1.66 24.92 9.70
CA ASN A 437 -1.96 24.72 11.11
C ASN A 437 -2.38 23.27 11.41
N SER A 438 -3.22 22.67 10.56
CA SER A 438 -3.65 21.27 10.75
C SER A 438 -2.50 20.28 10.58
N GLU A 439 -1.60 20.50 9.60
CA GLU A 439 -0.44 19.65 9.34
C GLU A 439 0.56 19.70 10.49
N ILE A 440 0.91 20.91 10.96
CA ILE A 440 1.83 21.10 12.09
C ILE A 440 1.30 20.43 13.35
N ARG A 441 0.02 20.60 13.67
CA ARG A 441 -0.60 19.97 14.85
C ARG A 441 -0.60 18.45 14.74
N ALA A 442 -0.92 17.92 13.56
CA ALA A 442 -0.89 16.47 13.34
C ALA A 442 0.52 15.89 13.48
N LEU A 443 1.54 16.58 12.98
CA LEU A 443 2.95 16.19 13.16
C LEU A 443 3.39 16.25 14.62
N GLU A 444 2.95 17.29 15.35
CA GLU A 444 3.23 17.42 16.79
C GLU A 444 2.57 16.29 17.58
N GLU A 445 1.32 15.92 17.25
CA GLU A 445 0.59 14.82 17.88
C GLU A 445 1.32 13.48 17.71
N VAL A 446 1.64 13.09 16.47
CA VAL A 446 2.43 11.87 16.21
C VAL A 446 3.78 11.93 16.94
N GLY A 447 4.43 13.08 16.95
CA GLY A 447 5.66 13.28 17.71
C GLY A 447 5.49 13.11 19.22
N GLN A 448 4.34 13.46 19.80
CA GLN A 448 4.05 13.22 21.22
C GLN A 448 3.81 11.74 21.50
N GLU A 449 3.00 11.06 20.69
CA GLU A 449 2.74 9.62 20.82
C GLU A 449 4.02 8.79 20.75
N VAL A 450 4.92 9.14 19.83
CA VAL A 450 6.23 8.48 19.69
C VAL A 450 7.12 8.74 20.90
N ARG A 451 7.14 9.97 21.45
CA ARG A 451 7.91 10.28 22.68
C ARG A 451 7.39 9.50 23.87
N ASP A 452 6.08 9.37 24.01
CA ASP A 452 5.47 8.63 25.12
C ASP A 452 5.80 7.14 25.02
N SER A 453 5.68 6.56 23.83
CA SER A 453 6.07 5.17 23.58
C SER A 453 7.57 4.95 23.82
N LYS A 454 8.42 5.91 23.42
CA LYS A 454 9.87 5.87 23.69
C LYS A 454 10.18 5.89 25.18
N ARG A 455 9.54 6.78 25.96
CA ARG A 455 9.74 6.86 27.43
C ARG A 455 9.39 5.55 28.11
N THR A 456 8.27 4.92 27.73
CA THR A 456 7.87 3.60 28.26
C THR A 456 8.92 2.54 27.95
N MET A 457 9.40 2.48 26.71
CA MET A 457 10.43 1.49 26.32
C MET A 457 11.77 1.75 27.01
N GLN A 458 12.15 3.01 27.21
CA GLN A 458 13.37 3.36 27.93
C GLN A 458 13.29 2.92 29.39
N SER A 459 12.16 3.16 30.06
CA SER A 459 11.95 2.67 31.44
C SER A 459 12.11 1.16 31.53
N ALA A 460 11.50 0.41 30.61
CA ALA A 460 11.63 -1.04 30.57
C ALA A 460 13.07 -1.51 30.31
N LEU A 461 13.84 -0.75 29.51
CA LEU A 461 15.25 -1.03 29.25
C LEU A 461 16.11 -0.78 30.50
N ASP A 462 15.85 0.30 31.23
CA ASP A 462 16.58 0.68 32.44
C ASP A 462 16.29 -0.35 33.55
N ASP A 463 15.03 -0.76 33.72
CA ASP A 463 14.60 -1.80 34.66
C ASP A 463 15.22 -3.18 34.34
N SER A 464 15.48 -3.48 33.06
CA SER A 464 16.16 -4.72 32.65
C SER A 464 17.67 -4.74 32.94
N SER A 465 18.25 -3.60 33.31
CA SER A 465 19.67 -3.44 33.62
C SER A 465 20.00 -3.26 35.10
N ALA A 466 18.98 -3.11 35.94
CA ALA A 466 19.04 -3.17 37.40
C ALA A 466 18.86 -4.62 37.87
#